data_AF-A0A2U2CG26-F1
#
_entry.id   AF-A0A2U2CG26-F1
#
_cell.length_a   1.000
_cell.length_b   1.000
_cell.length_c   1.000
_cell.angle_alpha   90.00
_cell.angle_beta   90.00
_cell.angle_gamma   90.00
#
_symmetry.space_group_name_H-M   'P 1'
#
loop_
_entity.id
_entity.type
_entity.pdbx_description
1 polymer ?
#
loop_
_entity_poly.entity_id
_entity_poly.type
_entity_poly.pdbx_seq_one_letter_code
_entity_poly.pdbx_strand_id
1 'polypeptide(L)'
;MTKEELLDLLQARKALIVHCSRPGKADEGAGGLFFPDDLKNAIEICANQGKELSCSLIWPAHTNTFGAIGIILCPRSTTSIGSISPDDAGTSYDPVSGKRTGAGSPFSRHAVEETFAKASDYNEWTVTDADTVGVFVNLAESLVVAKVVPFTEIPGYDRSMPDPGPIVGQVGLALADVIAAFPGLPVYGFLGTEIIEIGIDAARFYS
;
A
#
# COMPACT_ATOMS: atom_id res chain seq x y z
N MET A 1 -11.92 -14.32 15.50
CA MET A 1 -10.53 -14.79 15.60
C MET A 1 -9.75 -13.79 16.44
N THR A 2 -8.74 -14.23 17.19
CA THR A 2 -7.85 -13.33 17.94
C THR A 2 -6.79 -12.71 17.01
N LYS A 3 -6.01 -11.77 17.54
CA LYS A 3 -4.87 -11.19 16.82
C LYS A 3 -3.82 -12.25 16.51
N GLU A 4 -3.51 -13.11 17.46
CA GLU A 4 -2.53 -14.18 17.32
C GLU A 4 -2.96 -15.15 16.22
N GLU A 5 -4.23 -15.58 16.22
CA GLU A 5 -4.77 -16.45 15.17
C GLU A 5 -4.71 -15.80 13.78
N LEU A 6 -4.90 -14.47 13.70
CA LEU A 6 -4.73 -13.74 12.45
C LEU A 6 -3.26 -13.74 12.03
N LEU A 7 -2.34 -13.37 12.91
CA LEU A 7 -0.90 -13.31 12.62
C LEU A 7 -0.35 -14.68 12.21
N ASP A 8 -0.75 -15.76 12.89
CA ASP A 8 -0.36 -17.13 12.54
C ASP A 8 -0.87 -17.50 11.13
N LEU A 9 -2.11 -17.13 10.79
CA LEU A 9 -2.67 -17.34 9.47
C LEU A 9 -1.91 -16.55 8.40
N LEU A 10 -1.63 -15.27 8.66
CA LEU A 10 -0.86 -14.42 7.74
C LEU A 10 0.54 -14.98 7.52
N GLN A 11 1.22 -15.39 8.59
CA GLN A 11 2.54 -16.01 8.52
C GLN A 11 2.50 -17.33 7.72
N ALA A 12 1.53 -18.21 7.98
CA ALA A 12 1.36 -19.47 7.26
C ALA A 12 1.10 -19.26 5.76
N ARG A 13 0.49 -18.13 5.38
CA ARG A 13 0.22 -17.73 4.00
C ARG A 13 1.31 -16.85 3.40
N LYS A 14 2.32 -16.46 4.18
CA LYS A 14 3.31 -15.43 3.81
C LYS A 14 2.63 -14.15 3.31
N ALA A 15 1.59 -13.76 4.02
CA ALA A 15 0.75 -12.64 3.65
C ALA A 15 1.14 -11.37 4.42
N LEU A 16 1.01 -10.22 3.76
CA LEU A 16 1.30 -8.90 4.28
C LEU A 16 0.09 -8.00 4.11
N ILE A 17 -0.20 -7.15 5.09
CA ILE A 17 -1.15 -6.05 4.94
C ILE A 17 -0.34 -4.83 4.51
N VAL A 18 -0.65 -4.26 3.34
CA VAL A 18 0.13 -3.18 2.74
C VAL A 18 -0.76 -2.00 2.37
N HIS A 19 -0.36 -0.80 2.80
CA HIS A 19 -0.92 0.45 2.31
C HIS A 19 0.01 1.05 1.26
N CYS A 20 -0.45 1.14 0.01
CA CYS A 20 0.38 1.59 -1.10
C CYS A 20 0.28 3.10 -1.35
N SER A 21 1.40 3.69 -1.75
CA SER A 21 1.45 4.98 -2.41
C SER A 21 0.77 4.87 -3.78
N ARG A 22 0.10 5.93 -4.19
CA ARG A 22 -0.71 5.89 -5.42
C ARG A 22 0.17 5.92 -6.67
N PRO A 23 -0.25 5.23 -7.75
CA PRO A 23 0.51 5.19 -8.99
C PRO A 23 0.34 6.44 -9.89
N GLY A 24 -0.50 7.42 -9.53
CA GLY A 24 -0.68 8.65 -10.33
C GLY A 24 -1.65 8.47 -11.49
N LYS A 25 -2.90 8.10 -11.19
CA LYS A 25 -3.97 7.90 -12.21
C LYS A 25 -4.78 9.18 -12.49
N ALA A 26 -4.31 10.34 -12.02
CA ALA A 26 -4.94 11.65 -12.23
C ALA A 26 -6.35 11.81 -11.62
N ASP A 27 -6.73 10.90 -10.72
CA ASP A 27 -7.86 11.03 -9.80
C ASP A 27 -7.45 11.73 -8.49
N GLU A 28 -6.16 12.00 -8.32
CA GLU A 28 -5.64 12.78 -7.21
C GLU A 28 -5.90 14.27 -7.44
N GLY A 29 -6.77 14.86 -6.61
CA GLY A 29 -6.97 16.31 -6.61
C GLY A 29 -5.66 17.07 -6.33
N ALA A 30 -5.58 18.33 -6.76
CA ALA A 30 -4.38 19.17 -6.67
C ALA A 30 -3.79 19.38 -5.25
N GLY A 31 -4.50 18.95 -4.19
CA GLY A 31 -4.04 18.97 -2.80
C GLY A 31 -3.63 17.61 -2.24
N GLY A 32 -3.48 16.58 -3.08
CA GLY A 32 -3.05 15.25 -2.66
C GLY A 32 -1.64 15.26 -2.07
N LEU A 33 -1.41 14.39 -1.08
CA LEU A 33 -0.05 14.02 -0.69
C LEU A 33 0.48 12.99 -1.69
N PHE A 34 1.77 13.06 -1.98
CA PHE A 34 2.45 12.21 -2.96
C PHE A 34 3.67 11.55 -2.33
N PHE A 35 4.21 10.53 -2.98
CA PHE A 35 5.39 9.83 -2.49
C PHE A 35 6.57 10.79 -2.24
N PRO A 36 7.25 10.71 -1.09
CA PRO A 36 7.07 9.73 0.00
C PRO A 36 6.14 10.22 1.13
N ASP A 37 5.62 11.43 1.03
CA ASP A 37 4.92 12.12 2.12
C ASP A 37 3.52 11.56 2.37
N ASP A 38 2.88 10.97 1.35
CA ASP A 38 1.64 10.20 1.50
C ASP A 38 1.82 9.00 2.45
N LEU A 39 2.87 8.21 2.25
CA LEU A 39 3.21 7.07 3.08
C LEU A 39 3.69 7.50 4.47
N LYS A 40 4.49 8.56 4.59
CA LYS A 40 4.86 9.10 5.92
C LYS A 40 3.65 9.57 6.70
N ASN A 41 2.70 10.23 6.04
CA ASN A 41 1.44 10.62 6.64
C ASN A 41 0.59 9.40 7.02
N ALA A 42 0.58 8.35 6.20
CA ALA A 42 -0.10 7.09 6.52
C ALA A 42 0.49 6.40 7.78
N ILE A 43 1.83 6.38 7.91
CA ILE A 43 2.51 5.89 9.13
C ILE A 43 2.01 6.66 10.36
N GLU A 44 2.00 7.99 10.29
CA GLU A 44 1.55 8.85 11.40
C GLU A 44 0.06 8.62 11.73
N ILE A 45 -0.78 8.45 10.72
CA ILE A 45 -2.21 8.16 10.89
C ILE A 45 -2.42 6.88 11.69
N CYS A 46 -1.80 5.77 11.26
CA CYS A 46 -1.97 4.47 11.90
C CYS A 46 -1.31 4.39 13.28
N ALA A 47 -0.22 5.14 13.50
CA ALA A 47 0.45 5.13 14.79
C ALA A 47 -0.36 5.89 15.85
N ASN A 48 -0.93 7.05 15.49
CA ASN A 48 -1.32 8.07 16.46
C ASN A 48 -2.73 8.66 16.28
N GLN A 49 -3.38 8.53 15.11
CA GLN A 49 -4.61 9.26 14.82
C GLN A 49 -5.88 8.40 14.78
N GLY A 50 -5.74 7.06 14.67
CA GLY A 50 -6.88 6.15 14.61
C GLY A 50 -7.79 6.33 13.39
N LYS A 51 -7.32 7.03 12.33
CA LYS A 51 -8.07 7.19 11.08
C LYS A 51 -7.85 5.97 10.19
N GLU A 52 -8.85 5.63 9.39
CA GLU A 52 -8.82 4.41 8.58
C GLU A 52 -8.07 4.62 7.26
N LEU A 53 -7.06 3.79 7.04
CA LEU A 53 -6.37 3.63 5.75
C LEU A 53 -7.04 2.53 4.93
N SER A 54 -7.00 2.65 3.61
CA SER A 54 -7.34 1.56 2.69
C SER A 54 -6.06 0.78 2.33
N CYS A 55 -6.05 -0.52 2.58
CA CYS A 55 -4.90 -1.40 2.44
C CYS A 55 -5.26 -2.63 1.60
N SER A 56 -4.25 -3.33 1.08
CA SER A 56 -4.41 -4.65 0.48
C SER A 56 -3.81 -5.72 1.37
N LEU A 57 -4.42 -6.90 1.35
CA LEU A 57 -3.75 -8.12 1.78
C LEU A 57 -3.06 -8.78 0.58
N ILE A 58 -1.75 -8.96 0.63
CA ILE A 58 -0.98 -9.58 -0.45
C ILE A 58 -0.26 -10.82 0.03
N TRP A 59 -0.01 -11.77 -0.87
CA TRP A 59 0.76 -12.98 -0.63
C TRP A 59 1.40 -13.43 -1.96
N PRO A 60 2.32 -14.42 -1.99
CA PRO A 60 3.06 -14.72 -3.21
C PRO A 60 2.22 -15.12 -4.43
N ALA A 61 1.00 -15.63 -4.23
CA ALA A 61 0.07 -15.95 -5.32
C ALA A 61 -0.92 -14.81 -5.65
N HIS A 62 -0.85 -13.69 -4.94
CA HIS A 62 -1.71 -12.52 -5.08
C HIS A 62 -0.98 -11.24 -4.69
N THR A 63 -0.44 -10.55 -5.70
CA THR A 63 0.39 -9.35 -5.52
C THR A 63 -0.26 -8.09 -6.07
N ASN A 64 -1.53 -8.14 -6.46
CA ASN A 64 -2.25 -7.01 -7.03
C ASN A 64 -2.49 -5.96 -5.93
N THR A 65 -1.90 -4.79 -6.10
CA THR A 65 -2.00 -3.65 -5.18
C THR A 65 -2.33 -2.38 -5.95
N PHE A 66 -2.90 -1.38 -5.26
CA PHE A 66 -3.10 -0.06 -5.85
C PHE A 66 -1.83 0.80 -5.76
N GLY A 67 -0.76 0.33 -6.40
CA GLY A 67 0.56 0.97 -6.40
C GLY A 67 1.70 -0.02 -6.13
N ALA A 68 2.91 0.31 -6.60
CA ALA A 68 4.06 -0.59 -6.54
C ALA A 68 4.89 -0.47 -5.25
N ILE A 69 4.62 0.54 -4.41
CA ILE A 69 5.39 0.83 -3.19
C ILE A 69 4.42 1.11 -2.07
N GLY A 70 4.60 0.47 -0.91
CA GLY A 70 3.72 0.66 0.23
C GLY A 70 4.41 0.44 1.57
N ILE A 71 3.69 0.73 2.65
CA ILE A 71 4.11 0.40 4.02
C ILE A 71 3.44 -0.88 4.48
N ILE A 72 4.17 -1.74 5.17
CA ILE A 72 3.66 -2.98 5.75
C ILE A 72 3.12 -2.67 7.14
N LEU A 73 1.85 -2.98 7.35
CA LEU A 73 1.14 -2.70 8.58
C LEU A 73 0.93 -3.98 9.39
N CYS A 74 1.25 -3.91 10.68
CA CYS A 74 0.90 -4.92 11.68
C CYS A 74 -0.19 -4.34 12.59
N PRO A 75 -1.48 -4.70 12.40
CA PRO A 75 -2.57 -4.21 13.24
C PRO A 75 -2.31 -4.52 14.71
N ARG A 76 -2.50 -3.54 15.60
CA ARG A 76 -2.27 -3.73 17.04
C ARG A 76 -3.33 -4.64 17.67
N SER A 77 -4.51 -4.74 17.06
CA SER A 77 -5.64 -5.59 17.44
C SER A 77 -6.46 -5.96 16.20
N THR A 78 -7.27 -7.01 16.29
CA THR A 78 -8.29 -7.30 15.24
C THR A 78 -9.37 -6.23 15.17
N THR A 79 -9.57 -5.46 16.24
CA THR A 79 -10.48 -4.29 16.24
C THR A 79 -9.93 -3.13 15.42
N SER A 80 -8.63 -3.15 15.10
CA SER A 80 -7.99 -2.17 14.23
C SER A 80 -8.30 -2.40 12.75
N ILE A 81 -8.98 -3.50 12.41
CA ILE A 81 -9.44 -3.81 11.05
C ILE A 81 -10.94 -3.56 10.99
N GLY A 82 -11.36 -2.57 10.20
CA GLY A 82 -12.76 -2.15 10.14
C GLY A 82 -13.59 -3.05 9.22
N SER A 83 -13.13 -3.16 7.97
CA SER A 83 -13.80 -3.86 6.89
C SER A 83 -12.80 -4.63 6.01
N ILE A 84 -13.28 -5.71 5.42
CA ILE A 84 -12.55 -6.61 4.54
C ILE A 84 -13.40 -6.89 3.30
N SER A 85 -12.77 -6.84 2.13
CA SER A 85 -13.36 -7.22 0.85
C SER A 85 -12.34 -8.00 0.02
N PRO A 86 -12.72 -9.11 -0.63
CA PRO A 86 -11.86 -9.79 -1.60
C PRO A 86 -11.65 -8.98 -2.89
N ASP A 87 -12.44 -7.93 -3.10
CA ASP A 87 -12.42 -7.03 -4.25
C ASP A 87 -12.23 -5.58 -3.81
N ASP A 88 -12.12 -4.65 -4.77
CA ASP A 88 -12.17 -3.22 -4.52
C ASP A 88 -13.53 -2.82 -3.91
N ALA A 89 -13.52 -2.41 -2.64
CA ALA A 89 -14.71 -2.01 -1.91
C ALA A 89 -15.10 -0.54 -2.12
N GLY A 90 -14.30 0.22 -2.88
CA GLY A 90 -14.55 1.61 -3.21
C GLY A 90 -14.68 2.51 -1.98
N THR A 91 -13.78 2.37 -0.99
CA THR A 91 -13.96 3.14 0.26
C THR A 91 -13.71 4.63 0.09
N SER A 92 -14.62 5.43 0.66
CA SER A 92 -14.51 6.89 0.75
C SER A 92 -14.58 7.35 2.19
N TYR A 93 -13.87 8.43 2.52
CA TYR A 93 -13.91 9.02 3.85
C TYR A 93 -15.18 9.85 3.99
N ASP A 94 -16.02 9.51 4.96
CA ASP A 94 -17.19 10.31 5.34
C ASP A 94 -16.75 11.40 6.34
N PRO A 95 -16.81 12.69 5.95
CA PRO A 95 -16.39 13.78 6.83
C PRO A 95 -17.30 13.98 8.04
N VAL A 96 -18.53 13.44 8.03
CA VAL A 96 -19.48 13.59 9.14
C VAL A 96 -19.22 12.55 10.23
N SER A 97 -19.08 11.27 9.86
CA SER A 97 -18.78 10.22 10.82
C SER A 97 -17.29 10.08 11.15
N GLY A 98 -16.42 10.64 10.31
CA GLY A 98 -14.97 10.49 10.42
C GLY A 98 -14.47 9.07 10.08
N LYS A 99 -15.31 8.25 9.44
CA LYS A 99 -15.01 6.85 9.09
C LYS A 99 -14.92 6.67 7.58
N ARG A 100 -14.23 5.62 7.15
CA ARG A 100 -14.37 5.15 5.77
C ARG A 100 -15.66 4.36 5.64
N THR A 101 -16.35 4.55 4.52
CA THR A 101 -17.52 3.77 4.14
C THR A 101 -17.27 3.14 2.78
N GLY A 102 -17.71 1.90 2.59
CA GLY A 102 -17.52 1.13 1.37
C GLY A 102 -18.32 -0.18 1.42
N ALA A 103 -18.15 -1.02 0.40
CA ALA A 103 -18.89 -2.29 0.26
C ALA A 103 -18.30 -3.47 1.06
N GLY A 104 -17.23 -3.26 1.81
CA GLY A 104 -16.56 -4.32 2.57
C GLY A 104 -17.38 -4.82 3.76
N SER A 105 -17.16 -6.09 4.12
CA SER A 105 -17.80 -6.72 5.28
C SER A 105 -17.01 -6.43 6.56
N PRO A 106 -17.67 -6.35 7.74
CA PRO A 106 -16.96 -6.23 9.01
C PRO A 106 -15.93 -7.35 9.22
N PHE A 107 -14.86 -7.06 9.96
CA PHE A 107 -13.84 -8.06 10.30
C PHE A 107 -14.45 -9.34 10.87
N SER A 108 -14.14 -10.47 10.23
CA SER A 108 -14.51 -11.80 10.69
C SER A 108 -13.56 -12.84 10.10
N ARG A 109 -13.47 -14.02 10.74
CA ARG A 109 -12.71 -15.15 10.18
C ARG A 109 -13.16 -15.48 8.76
N HIS A 110 -14.46 -15.45 8.52
CA HIS A 110 -15.05 -15.71 7.20
C HIS A 110 -14.54 -14.70 6.15
N ALA A 111 -14.58 -13.39 6.45
CA ALA A 111 -14.11 -12.37 5.51
C ALA A 111 -12.60 -12.50 5.18
N VAL A 112 -11.79 -12.86 6.19
CA VAL A 112 -10.35 -13.14 5.98
C VAL A 112 -10.14 -14.34 5.07
N GLU A 113 -10.79 -15.46 5.36
CA GLU A 113 -10.69 -16.69 4.56
C GLU A 113 -11.24 -16.50 3.14
N GLU A 114 -12.30 -15.69 3.00
CA GLU A 114 -12.90 -15.33 1.72
C GLU A 114 -11.94 -14.50 0.86
N THR A 115 -11.16 -13.58 1.46
CA THR A 115 -10.10 -12.84 0.75
C THR A 115 -9.12 -13.82 0.11
N PHE A 116 -8.58 -14.77 0.87
CA PHE A 116 -7.66 -15.77 0.33
C PHE A 116 -8.29 -16.67 -0.73
N ALA A 117 -9.58 -16.98 -0.61
CA ALA A 117 -10.26 -17.89 -1.53
C ALA A 117 -10.70 -17.23 -2.84
N LYS A 118 -10.99 -15.91 -2.82
CA LYS A 118 -11.68 -15.23 -3.93
C LYS A 118 -10.90 -14.07 -4.55
N ALA A 119 -9.94 -13.46 -3.87
CA ALA A 119 -9.28 -12.29 -4.42
C ALA A 119 -8.51 -12.66 -5.71
N SER A 120 -8.96 -12.07 -6.82
CA SER A 120 -8.34 -12.19 -8.14
C SER A 120 -7.68 -10.90 -8.61
N ASP A 121 -8.06 -9.77 -7.99
CA ASP A 121 -7.52 -8.44 -8.25
C ASP A 121 -7.36 -7.68 -6.92
N TYR A 122 -7.03 -6.39 -6.96
CA TYR A 122 -6.90 -5.55 -5.76
C TYR A 122 -8.05 -5.78 -4.77
N ASN A 123 -7.69 -6.31 -3.60
CA ASN A 123 -8.58 -6.46 -2.46
C ASN A 123 -8.42 -5.29 -1.50
N GLU A 124 -9.44 -5.05 -0.68
CA GLU A 124 -9.50 -3.86 0.17
C GLU A 124 -9.79 -4.21 1.64
N TRP A 125 -8.85 -3.86 2.51
CA TRP A 125 -8.91 -3.97 3.96
C TRP A 125 -8.76 -2.58 4.58
N THR A 126 -9.64 -2.19 5.50
CA THR A 126 -9.49 -0.92 6.22
C THR A 126 -8.78 -1.12 7.54
N VAL A 127 -7.76 -0.29 7.83
CA VAL A 127 -6.91 -0.41 9.02
C VAL A 127 -6.78 0.95 9.72
N THR A 128 -6.98 0.98 11.05
CA THR A 128 -6.99 2.22 11.86
C THR A 128 -5.83 2.39 12.82
N ASP A 129 -5.31 1.28 13.36
CA ASP A 129 -4.31 1.28 14.44
C ASP A 129 -3.31 0.13 14.23
N ALA A 130 -2.12 0.47 13.77
CA ALA A 130 -1.11 -0.48 13.34
C ALA A 130 0.30 0.06 13.53
N ASP A 131 1.23 -0.85 13.78
CA ASP A 131 2.66 -0.56 13.70
C ASP A 131 3.13 -0.72 12.26
N THR A 132 3.98 0.20 11.79
CA THR A 132 4.66 0.03 10.50
C THR A 132 5.92 -0.79 10.72
N VAL A 133 5.99 -1.96 10.08
CA VAL A 133 7.09 -2.93 10.28
C VAL A 133 8.07 -3.01 9.12
N GLY A 134 7.79 -2.32 8.02
CA GLY A 134 8.65 -2.28 6.85
C GLY A 134 8.01 -1.54 5.68
N VAL A 135 8.74 -1.47 4.59
CA VAL A 135 8.27 -0.98 3.29
C VAL A 135 8.14 -2.18 2.36
N PHE A 136 7.04 -2.27 1.62
CA PHE A 136 6.85 -3.25 0.55
C PHE A 136 7.17 -2.61 -0.81
N VAL A 137 7.87 -3.34 -1.66
CA VAL A 137 8.03 -3.04 -3.08
C VAL A 137 7.57 -4.21 -3.93
N ASN A 138 6.69 -3.93 -4.89
CA ASN A 138 6.21 -4.91 -5.85
C ASN A 138 7.23 -5.08 -6.97
N LEU A 139 8.08 -6.11 -6.84
CA LEU A 139 9.12 -6.42 -7.83
C LEU A 139 8.58 -6.95 -9.17
N ALA A 140 7.29 -7.29 -9.24
CA ALA A 140 6.64 -7.71 -10.49
C ALA A 140 6.22 -6.53 -11.37
N GLU A 141 6.28 -5.31 -10.86
CA GLU A 141 5.86 -4.09 -11.53
C GLU A 141 6.97 -3.04 -11.59
N SER A 142 6.83 -2.08 -12.50
CA SER A 142 7.67 -0.89 -12.49
C SER A 142 7.40 -0.09 -11.22
N LEU A 143 8.46 0.32 -10.52
CA LEU A 143 8.36 1.17 -9.32
C LEU A 143 7.96 2.59 -9.72
N VAL A 144 6.66 2.82 -9.92
CA VAL A 144 6.09 4.11 -10.29
C VAL A 144 5.23 4.68 -9.17
N VAL A 145 5.29 6.00 -8.99
CA VAL A 145 4.49 6.74 -8.01
C VAL A 145 3.92 8.01 -8.63
N ALA A 146 2.85 8.53 -8.04
CA ALA A 146 2.35 9.87 -8.33
C ALA A 146 3.35 10.94 -7.84
N LYS A 147 3.65 11.93 -8.69
CA LYS A 147 4.31 13.18 -8.29
C LYS A 147 3.76 14.36 -9.09
N VAL A 148 3.85 15.55 -8.51
CA VAL A 148 3.66 16.79 -9.28
C VAL A 148 4.85 16.99 -10.20
N VAL A 149 4.60 17.04 -11.51
CA VAL A 149 5.60 17.24 -12.55
C VAL A 149 5.18 18.40 -13.46
N PRO A 150 6.14 19.13 -14.06
CA PRO A 150 5.84 20.06 -15.14
C PRO A 150 5.10 19.34 -16.28
N PHE A 151 4.05 19.97 -16.84
CA PHE A 151 3.31 19.38 -17.98
C PHE A 151 4.21 19.07 -19.18
N THR A 152 5.28 19.86 -19.33
CA THR A 152 6.28 19.70 -20.38
C THR A 152 7.14 18.43 -20.26
N GLU A 153 7.12 17.77 -19.09
CA GLU A 153 7.87 16.54 -18.82
C GLU A 153 7.04 15.26 -19.02
N ILE A 154 5.76 15.39 -19.41
CA ILE A 154 4.90 14.23 -19.68
C ILE A 154 5.36 13.53 -20.97
N PRO A 155 5.47 12.19 -20.97
CA PRO A 155 5.70 11.43 -22.20
C PRO A 155 4.66 11.75 -23.28
N GLY A 156 5.13 12.21 -24.45
CA GLY A 156 4.25 12.57 -25.57
C GLY A 156 3.71 14.00 -25.53
N TYR A 157 4.24 14.88 -24.67
CA TYR A 157 3.88 16.30 -24.64
C TYR A 157 4.04 16.98 -26.02
N ASP A 158 2.96 17.58 -26.50
CA ASP A 158 2.93 18.42 -27.70
C ASP A 158 3.16 19.89 -27.33
N ARG A 159 4.29 20.45 -27.78
CA ARG A 159 4.69 21.84 -27.54
C ARG A 159 3.72 22.87 -28.14
N SER A 160 2.82 22.46 -29.03
CA SER A 160 1.78 23.34 -29.59
C SER A 160 0.58 23.52 -28.65
N MET A 161 0.44 22.67 -27.62
CA MET A 161 -0.64 22.81 -26.64
C MET A 161 -0.32 23.90 -25.59
N PRO A 162 -1.35 24.66 -25.14
CA PRO A 162 -1.21 25.56 -24.00
C PRO A 162 -0.73 24.79 -22.77
N ASP A 163 0.28 25.30 -22.07
CA ASP A 163 0.77 24.72 -20.82
C ASP A 163 -0.25 24.98 -19.70
N PRO A 164 -0.92 23.94 -19.17
CA PRO A 164 -1.88 24.08 -18.08
C PRO A 164 -1.21 24.28 -16.72
N GLY A 165 0.13 24.27 -16.64
CA GLY A 165 0.89 24.28 -15.41
C GLY A 165 1.20 22.86 -14.89
N PRO A 166 1.73 22.72 -13.67
CA PRO A 166 2.09 21.42 -13.11
C PRO A 166 0.89 20.47 -13.02
N ILE A 167 1.13 19.19 -13.31
CA ILE A 167 0.12 18.13 -13.21
C ILE A 167 0.60 16.99 -12.32
N VAL A 168 -0.29 16.08 -11.95
CA VAL A 168 0.07 14.82 -11.31
C VAL A 168 0.40 13.80 -12.40
N GLY A 169 1.64 13.32 -12.41
CA GLY A 169 2.14 12.33 -13.37
C GLY A 169 2.77 11.13 -12.69
N GLN A 170 2.98 10.06 -13.46
CA GLN A 170 3.68 8.87 -13.02
C GLN A 170 5.18 9.08 -13.14
N VAL A 171 5.91 8.87 -12.04
CA VAL A 171 7.37 8.99 -11.99
C VAL A 171 7.97 7.67 -11.54
N GLY A 172 8.90 7.15 -12.34
CA GLY A 172 9.68 5.97 -11.98
C GLY A 172 10.69 6.28 -10.87
N LEU A 173 10.87 5.36 -9.94
CA LEU A 173 11.82 5.43 -8.84
C LEU A 173 12.86 4.31 -8.95
N ALA A 174 14.09 4.60 -8.53
CA ALA A 174 15.04 3.56 -8.20
C ALA A 174 14.76 3.01 -6.80
N LEU A 175 15.12 1.76 -6.56
CA LEU A 175 15.03 1.15 -5.22
C LEU A 175 15.81 1.97 -4.16
N ALA A 176 16.93 2.58 -4.54
CA ALA A 176 17.70 3.46 -3.67
C ALA A 176 16.90 4.68 -3.18
N ASP A 177 16.00 5.22 -4.00
CA ASP A 177 15.12 6.33 -3.62
C ASP A 177 14.11 5.89 -2.55
N VAL A 178 13.62 4.65 -2.65
CA VAL A 178 12.71 4.05 -1.66
C VAL A 178 13.42 3.86 -0.32
N ILE A 179 14.63 3.28 -0.34
CA ILE A 179 15.45 3.08 0.87
C ILE A 179 15.78 4.43 1.51
N ALA A 180 16.16 5.43 0.72
CA ALA A 180 16.48 6.76 1.21
C ALA A 180 15.27 7.49 1.82
N ALA A 181 14.05 7.22 1.33
CA ALA A 181 12.82 7.81 1.87
C ALA A 181 12.45 7.27 3.25
N PHE A 182 12.88 6.05 3.60
CA PHE A 182 12.55 5.37 4.85
C PHE A 182 13.79 4.74 5.53
N PRO A 183 14.78 5.54 5.96
CA PRO A 183 16.12 5.06 6.33
C PRO A 183 16.21 4.16 7.60
N GLY A 184 15.08 3.89 8.26
CA GLY A 184 15.01 3.00 9.43
C GLY A 184 14.04 1.83 9.26
N LEU A 185 13.43 1.66 8.09
CA LEU A 185 12.50 0.58 7.82
C LEU A 185 13.15 -0.44 6.88
N PRO A 186 13.09 -1.75 7.19
CA PRO A 186 13.48 -2.77 6.23
C PRO A 186 12.56 -2.72 5.01
N VAL A 187 13.13 -2.96 3.84
CA VAL A 187 12.38 -3.03 2.58
C VAL A 187 12.19 -4.49 2.23
N TYR A 188 10.97 -4.90 1.90
CA TYR A 188 10.62 -6.27 1.54
C TYR A 188 9.95 -6.33 0.17
N GLY A 189 10.04 -7.50 -0.45
CA GLY A 189 9.27 -7.83 -1.65
C GLY A 189 9.09 -9.33 -1.77
N PHE A 190 8.36 -9.76 -2.79
CA PHE A 190 8.24 -11.18 -3.10
C PHE A 190 9.27 -11.60 -4.15
N LEU A 191 9.95 -12.72 -3.89
CA LEU A 191 10.77 -13.44 -4.87
C LEU A 191 10.26 -14.88 -4.99
N GLY A 192 9.51 -15.14 -6.06
CA GLY A 192 8.78 -16.40 -6.18
C GLY A 192 7.77 -16.56 -5.04
N THR A 193 7.92 -17.60 -4.23
CA THR A 193 7.03 -17.89 -3.08
C THR A 193 7.53 -17.35 -1.75
N GLU A 194 8.61 -16.56 -1.74
CA GLU A 194 9.26 -16.07 -0.53
C GLU A 194 9.07 -14.57 -0.34
N ILE A 195 8.93 -14.14 0.91
CA ILE A 195 9.16 -12.75 1.31
C ILE A 195 10.66 -12.60 1.52
N ILE A 196 11.28 -11.64 0.83
CA ILE A 196 12.70 -11.33 0.96
C ILE A 196 12.87 -9.92 1.50
N GLU A 197 13.88 -9.71 2.34
CA GLU A 197 14.38 -8.37 2.67
C GLU A 197 15.36 -7.92 1.58
N ILE A 198 15.11 -6.74 1.02
CA ILE A 198 15.82 -6.16 -0.10
C ILE A 198 16.81 -5.13 0.43
N GLY A 199 18.04 -5.18 -0.06
CA GLY A 199 19.12 -4.28 0.39
C GLY A 199 20.03 -4.88 1.46
N ILE A 200 19.81 -6.14 1.85
CA ILE A 200 20.86 -6.95 2.47
C ILE A 200 21.82 -7.37 1.36
N ASP A 201 23.11 -7.04 1.51
CA ASP A 201 24.17 -7.54 0.65
C ASP A 201 24.07 -9.07 0.54
N ALA A 202 23.82 -9.58 -0.67
CA ALA A 202 23.61 -11.01 -0.92
C ALA A 202 24.76 -11.87 -0.39
N ALA A 203 25.94 -11.29 -0.19
CA ALA A 203 27.09 -11.90 0.47
C ALA A 203 26.79 -12.44 1.89
N ARG A 204 25.82 -11.88 2.62
CA ARG A 204 25.45 -12.34 3.98
C ARG A 204 24.67 -13.66 4.01
N PHE A 205 24.11 -14.11 2.89
CA PHE A 205 23.38 -15.38 2.82
C PHE A 205 24.27 -16.57 2.46
N TYR A 206 25.53 -16.32 2.10
CA TYR A 206 26.52 -17.34 1.73
C TYR A 206 27.75 -17.35 2.65
N SER A 207 27.71 -16.65 3.79
CA SER A 207 28.77 -16.63 4.81
C SER A 207 28.44 -17.49 6.02
#